data_AF-A0A0M6YFP6-F1
#
_entry.id   AF-A0A0M6YFP6-F1
#
_cell.length_a   1.000
_cell.length_b   1.000
_cell.length_c   1.000
_cell.angle_alpha   90.00
_cell.angle_beta   90.00
_cell.angle_gamma   90.00
#
_symmetry.space_group_name_H-M   'P 1'
#
loop_
_entity.id
_entity.type
_entity.pdbx_description
1 polymer ?
#
loop_
_entity_poly.entity_id
_entity_poly.type
_entity_poly.pdbx_seq_one_letter_code
_entity_poly.pdbx_strand_id
1 'polypeptide(L)'
;MKTFSQLEVCQIWRRLEVSSETNLRKVDIVRKILMSTTVALALTSAAWAGGSHTGGHSDGHEGSHGHVEEMAVGQPGERKRVTRVVHVELKETDDGMTIEPGSLVVKKGETILFSIKNTGEIEHEFVLDTLEKNHEHKELMAKFPEMEHDDPNSVRLDSGEQAEIVWFFTNAGKFEFACLIPGHYESGMHGEITVKKNIRPSS
;
A
#
# COMPACT_ATOMS: atom_id res chain seq x y z
N MET A 1 -29.69 45.59 -33.48
CA MET A 1 -29.53 44.33 -34.22
C MET A 1 -28.45 44.53 -35.29
N LYS A 2 -27.32 43.83 -35.19
CA LYS A 2 -26.27 43.85 -36.23
C LYS A 2 -26.36 42.52 -36.98
N THR A 3 -26.58 42.58 -38.28
CA THR A 3 -26.63 41.44 -39.20
C THR A 3 -25.20 40.98 -39.49
N PHE A 4 -24.88 39.73 -39.13
CA PHE A 4 -23.61 39.08 -39.46
C PHE A 4 -23.55 38.71 -40.95
N SER A 5 -22.41 38.96 -41.58
CA SER A 5 -22.14 38.62 -42.98
C SER A 5 -21.84 37.14 -43.14
N GLN A 6 -22.35 36.54 -44.23
CA GLN A 6 -22.07 35.15 -44.66
C GLN A 6 -20.55 34.82 -44.76
N LEU A 7 -19.69 35.83 -44.88
CA LEU A 7 -18.24 35.64 -44.98
C LEU A 7 -17.55 35.27 -43.65
N GLU A 8 -18.09 35.70 -42.49
CA GLU A 8 -17.50 35.38 -41.18
C GLU A 8 -17.77 33.93 -40.74
N VAL A 9 -18.90 33.36 -41.15
CA VAL A 9 -19.24 31.96 -40.88
C VAL A 9 -18.27 31.01 -41.62
N CYS A 10 -17.81 31.39 -42.81
CA CYS A 10 -16.89 30.57 -43.62
C CYS A 10 -15.47 30.48 -43.03
N GLN A 11 -15.00 31.52 -42.33
CA GLN A 11 -13.69 31.54 -41.66
C GLN A 11 -13.64 30.60 -40.44
N ILE A 12 -14.76 30.41 -39.74
CA ILE A 12 -14.87 29.54 -38.57
C ILE A 12 -14.84 28.06 -38.97
N TRP A 13 -15.52 27.68 -40.07
CA TRP A 13 -15.49 26.30 -40.57
C TRP A 13 -14.10 25.86 -41.05
N ARG A 14 -13.31 26.76 -41.64
CA ARG A 14 -11.95 26.44 -42.12
C ARG A 14 -10.92 26.20 -40.99
N ARG A 15 -11.23 26.59 -39.75
CA ARG A 15 -10.37 26.37 -38.56
C ARG A 15 -10.55 24.98 -37.93
N LEU A 16 -11.70 24.33 -38.14
CA LEU A 16 -12.03 23.04 -37.51
C LEU A 16 -11.57 21.83 -38.35
N GLU A 17 -11.47 21.96 -39.68
CA GLU A 17 -11.00 20.91 -40.59
C GLU A 17 -9.50 20.58 -40.43
N VAL A 18 -8.68 21.54 -39.96
CA VAL A 18 -7.22 21.34 -39.78
C VAL A 18 -6.89 20.49 -38.54
N SER A 19 -7.83 20.33 -37.60
CA SER A 19 -7.57 19.61 -36.34
C SER A 19 -7.76 18.09 -36.43
N SER A 20 -8.33 17.55 -37.52
CA SER A 20 -8.58 16.10 -37.67
C SER A 20 -7.44 15.34 -38.35
N GLU A 21 -6.50 16.01 -39.02
CA GLU A 21 -5.42 15.36 -39.78
C GLU A 21 -4.19 14.96 -38.93
N THR A 22 -4.05 15.48 -37.71
CA THR A 22 -2.88 15.21 -36.84
C THR A 22 -3.00 13.97 -35.96
N ASN A 23 -4.20 13.38 -35.86
CA ASN A 23 -4.44 12.18 -35.05
C ASN A 23 -4.22 10.88 -35.84
N LEU A 24 -4.31 10.93 -37.17
CA LEU A 24 -4.15 9.76 -38.04
C LEU A 24 -2.68 9.35 -38.27
N ARG A 25 -1.70 10.19 -37.93
CA ARG A 25 -0.26 9.87 -38.08
C ARG A 25 0.37 9.14 -36.89
N LYS A 26 -0.30 9.04 -35.74
CA LYS A 26 0.23 8.33 -34.55
C LYS A 26 -0.18 6.85 -34.49
N VAL A 27 -1.32 6.50 -35.10
CA VAL A 27 -1.85 5.13 -35.07
C VAL A 27 -1.14 4.21 -36.09
N ASP A 28 -0.49 4.78 -37.11
CA ASP A 28 0.32 4.04 -38.10
C ASP A 28 1.72 3.65 -37.59
N ILE A 29 2.19 4.25 -36.49
CA ILE A 29 3.49 3.92 -35.87
C ILE A 29 3.38 2.65 -35.02
N VAL A 30 2.22 2.42 -34.41
CA VAL A 30 1.99 1.26 -33.52
C VAL A 30 1.76 -0.03 -34.32
N ARG A 31 1.36 0.05 -35.59
CA ARG A 31 1.03 -1.11 -36.45
C ARG A 31 2.19 -1.67 -37.29
N LYS A 32 3.40 -1.09 -37.22
CA LYS A 32 4.57 -1.54 -38.00
C LYS A 32 5.63 -2.31 -37.21
N ILE A 33 5.39 -2.63 -35.95
CA ILE A 33 6.27 -3.51 -35.16
C ILE A 33 5.61 -4.90 -35.06
N LEU A 34 5.36 -5.51 -36.21
CA LEU A 34 5.02 -6.92 -36.32
C LEU A 34 5.55 -7.42 -37.67
N MET A 35 6.78 -7.93 -37.69
CA MET A 35 7.18 -9.15 -38.41
C MET A 35 8.71 -9.24 -38.58
N SER A 36 9.23 -10.42 -38.21
CA SER A 36 10.34 -11.14 -38.86
C SER A 36 11.77 -10.89 -38.37
N THR A 37 12.22 -11.76 -37.45
CA THR A 37 13.53 -12.45 -37.58
C THR A 37 13.46 -13.81 -36.87
N THR A 38 13.24 -14.87 -37.65
CA THR A 38 13.47 -16.27 -37.24
C THR A 38 14.94 -16.60 -37.37
N VAL A 39 15.61 -16.92 -36.26
CA VAL A 39 16.92 -17.58 -36.24
C VAL A 39 16.76 -18.92 -35.55
N ALA A 40 16.84 -20.00 -36.31
CA ALA A 40 16.90 -21.37 -35.81
C ALA A 40 18.37 -21.79 -35.75
N LEU A 41 18.93 -21.93 -34.54
CA LEU A 41 20.09 -22.78 -34.28
C LEU A 41 19.74 -23.72 -33.13
N ALA A 42 19.65 -25.01 -33.46
CA ALA A 42 19.57 -26.10 -32.49
C ALA A 42 20.98 -26.60 -32.18
N LEU A 43 21.38 -26.55 -30.91
CA LEU A 43 22.36 -27.47 -30.33
C LEU A 43 21.93 -27.79 -28.89
N THR A 44 21.70 -29.08 -28.66
CA THR A 44 21.34 -29.70 -27.39
C THR A 44 22.54 -29.82 -26.46
N SER A 45 22.39 -29.49 -25.18
CA SER A 45 22.85 -30.30 -24.03
C SER A 45 22.38 -29.66 -22.71
N ALA A 46 21.87 -30.50 -21.82
CA ALA A 46 21.37 -30.13 -20.50
C ALA A 46 22.51 -29.80 -19.53
N ALA A 47 22.33 -28.75 -18.72
CA ALA A 47 22.93 -28.67 -17.39
C ALA A 47 22.06 -27.75 -16.52
N TRP A 48 21.67 -28.27 -15.36
CA TRP A 48 20.83 -27.61 -14.37
C TRP A 48 21.58 -26.45 -13.71
N ALA A 49 20.85 -25.37 -13.41
CA ALA A 49 21.07 -24.58 -12.20
C ALA A 49 19.82 -23.75 -11.92
N GLY A 50 18.95 -24.27 -11.06
CA GLY A 50 17.94 -23.45 -10.39
C GLY A 50 18.66 -22.51 -9.44
N GLY A 51 18.63 -21.22 -9.74
CA GLY A 51 19.09 -20.16 -8.84
C GLY A 51 18.02 -19.88 -7.80
N SER A 52 17.90 -20.76 -6.80
CA SER A 52 17.33 -20.39 -5.50
C SER A 52 18.38 -19.61 -4.74
N HIS A 53 18.13 -18.35 -4.40
CA HIS A 53 18.99 -17.60 -3.50
C HIS A 53 18.79 -18.09 -2.07
N THR A 54 19.45 -19.20 -1.74
CA THR A 54 19.69 -19.61 -0.36
C THR A 54 20.87 -18.80 0.18
N GLY A 55 20.61 -17.56 0.59
CA GLY A 55 21.53 -16.77 1.38
C GLY A 55 21.50 -17.22 2.83
N GLY A 56 22.18 -18.33 3.13
CA GLY A 56 22.46 -18.75 4.49
C GLY A 56 23.71 -18.05 5.02
N HIS A 57 23.56 -17.17 5.99
CA HIS A 57 24.61 -16.86 6.96
C HIS A 57 24.23 -17.54 8.27
N SER A 58 24.79 -18.73 8.47
CA SER A 58 24.79 -19.45 9.74
C SER A 58 26.03 -19.06 10.53
N ASP A 59 25.90 -18.05 11.38
CA ASP A 59 26.75 -17.92 12.56
C ASP A 59 25.92 -18.35 13.77
N GLY A 60 26.36 -19.45 14.38
CA GLY A 60 25.63 -20.13 15.44
C GLY A 60 25.42 -19.23 16.64
N HIS A 61 24.16 -18.97 16.95
CA HIS A 61 23.71 -18.88 18.33
C HIS A 61 22.66 -19.96 18.56
N GLU A 62 23.02 -20.89 19.43
CA GLU A 62 22.23 -22.01 19.88
C GLU A 62 21.01 -21.50 20.67
N GLY A 63 19.81 -21.80 20.17
CA GLY A 63 18.54 -21.64 20.88
C GLY A 63 17.75 -20.37 20.58
N SER A 64 16.86 -20.44 19.57
CA SER A 64 15.49 -19.95 19.76
C SER A 64 14.57 -20.60 18.74
N HIS A 65 13.54 -21.28 19.24
CA HIS A 65 12.39 -21.66 18.44
C HIS A 65 11.86 -20.43 17.70
N GLY A 66 11.42 -20.59 16.44
CA GLY A 66 10.80 -19.54 15.63
C GLY A 66 9.45 -19.06 16.19
N HIS A 67 9.48 -18.51 17.40
CA HIS A 67 8.46 -17.66 17.93
C HIS A 67 8.63 -16.32 17.22
N VAL A 68 7.73 -16.00 16.30
CA VAL A 68 7.32 -14.59 16.17
C VAL A 68 6.93 -14.19 17.57
N GLU A 69 7.79 -13.43 18.25
CA GLU A 69 7.49 -12.85 19.55
C GLU A 69 6.14 -12.14 19.39
N GLU A 70 5.17 -12.53 20.22
CA GLU A 70 3.84 -11.97 20.16
C GLU A 70 3.95 -10.47 20.48
N MET A 71 3.60 -9.62 19.51
CA MET A 71 3.64 -8.17 19.70
C MET A 71 2.55 -7.76 20.68
N ALA A 72 2.75 -6.62 21.36
CA ALA A 72 1.79 -6.13 22.34
C ALA A 72 0.39 -5.96 21.75
N VAL A 73 0.29 -5.52 20.49
CA VAL A 73 -0.96 -5.33 19.73
C VAL A 73 -1.56 -6.65 19.21
N GLY A 74 -0.82 -7.75 19.25
CA GLY A 74 -1.26 -9.07 18.85
C GLY A 74 -0.28 -9.80 17.95
N GLN A 75 -0.82 -10.53 16.99
CA GLN A 75 -0.02 -11.32 16.05
C GLN A 75 -0.70 -11.42 14.69
N PRO A 76 0.03 -11.83 13.64
CA PRO A 76 -0.57 -12.17 12.35
C PRO A 76 -1.72 -13.18 12.52
N GLY A 77 -2.85 -12.86 11.91
CA GLY A 77 -4.06 -13.67 11.93
C GLY A 77 -4.16 -14.62 10.75
N GLU A 78 -5.12 -15.55 10.82
CA GLU A 78 -5.43 -16.44 9.71
C GLU A 78 -6.67 -15.95 8.96
N ARG A 79 -6.60 -15.86 7.63
CA ARG A 79 -7.71 -15.39 6.79
C ARG A 79 -9.03 -16.16 7.01
N LYS A 80 -8.95 -17.46 7.34
CA LYS A 80 -10.14 -18.29 7.65
C LYS A 80 -10.80 -17.96 8.99
N ARG A 81 -10.10 -17.25 9.88
CA ARG A 81 -10.60 -16.84 11.20
C ARG A 81 -11.09 -15.39 11.22
N VAL A 82 -11.03 -14.67 10.09
CA VAL A 82 -11.48 -13.27 10.00
C VAL A 82 -12.94 -13.16 10.44
N THR A 83 -13.17 -12.31 11.43
CA THR A 83 -14.50 -12.03 11.98
C THR A 83 -15.07 -10.72 11.44
N ARG A 84 -14.21 -9.81 10.98
CA ARG A 84 -14.61 -8.50 10.44
C ARG A 84 -13.56 -7.97 9.45
N VAL A 85 -14.03 -7.32 8.40
CA VAL A 85 -13.20 -6.54 7.47
C VAL A 85 -13.29 -5.06 7.86
N VAL A 86 -12.16 -4.38 7.88
CA VAL A 86 -12.04 -2.94 8.05
C VAL A 86 -11.38 -2.38 6.80
N HIS A 87 -12.08 -1.52 6.08
CA HIS A 87 -11.50 -0.77 4.97
C HIS A 87 -10.76 0.44 5.53
N VAL A 88 -9.50 0.59 5.14
CA VAL A 88 -8.62 1.67 5.56
C VAL A 88 -8.22 2.48 4.34
N GLU A 89 -8.45 3.79 4.39
CA GLU A 89 -8.00 4.75 3.37
C GLU A 89 -6.88 5.61 3.93
N LEU A 90 -5.78 5.71 3.19
CA LEU A 90 -4.66 6.60 3.44
C LEU A 90 -4.76 7.75 2.43
N LYS A 91 -4.79 9.01 2.90
CA LYS A 91 -4.88 10.18 2.02
C LYS A 91 -4.38 11.46 2.68
N GLU A 92 -3.99 12.41 1.86
CA GLU A 92 -3.76 13.80 2.22
C GLU A 92 -5.09 14.57 2.17
N THR A 93 -5.18 15.62 2.99
CA THR A 93 -6.30 16.57 3.05
C THR A 93 -5.76 18.00 3.05
N ASP A 94 -6.64 18.99 2.90
CA ASP A 94 -6.24 20.41 2.97
C ASP A 94 -5.61 20.78 4.33
N ASP A 95 -5.95 20.04 5.38
CA ASP A 95 -5.52 20.28 6.76
C ASP A 95 -4.38 19.36 7.23
N GLY A 96 -3.90 18.44 6.39
CA GLY A 96 -2.81 17.52 6.73
C GLY A 96 -2.91 16.17 6.03
N MET A 97 -2.69 15.09 6.79
CA MET A 97 -2.75 13.71 6.31
C MET A 97 -3.59 12.87 7.25
N THR A 98 -4.32 11.89 6.71
CA THR A 98 -5.29 11.12 7.48
C THR A 98 -5.29 9.63 7.14
N ILE A 99 -5.63 8.84 8.15
CA ILE A 99 -5.99 7.43 8.02
C ILE A 99 -7.46 7.30 8.39
N GLU A 100 -8.29 6.81 7.47
CA GLU A 100 -9.72 6.61 7.70
C GLU A 100 -10.07 5.12 7.78
N PRO A 101 -10.81 4.65 8.80
CA PRO A 101 -11.32 5.44 9.92
C PRO A 101 -10.19 5.87 10.88
N GLY A 102 -10.25 7.08 11.43
CA GLY A 102 -9.23 7.59 12.37
C GLY A 102 -9.30 7.01 13.79
N SER A 103 -10.27 6.12 14.05
CA SER A 103 -10.32 5.33 15.28
C SER A 103 -11.03 4.01 15.05
N LEU A 104 -10.66 3.00 15.82
CA LEU A 104 -11.22 1.67 15.73
C LEU A 104 -11.42 1.05 17.12
N VAL A 105 -12.59 0.46 17.34
CA VAL A 105 -12.84 -0.37 18.51
C VAL A 105 -12.87 -1.83 18.08
N VAL A 106 -12.08 -2.66 18.74
CA VAL A 106 -12.00 -4.11 18.52
C VAL A 106 -12.19 -4.84 19.86
N LYS A 107 -12.43 -6.15 19.81
CA LYS A 107 -12.46 -7.01 21.00
C LYS A 107 -11.21 -7.86 21.07
N LYS A 108 -10.72 -8.14 22.27
CA LYS A 108 -9.69 -9.17 22.47
C LYS A 108 -10.21 -10.51 21.91
N GLY A 109 -9.38 -11.16 21.11
CA GLY A 109 -9.71 -12.39 20.39
C GLY A 109 -10.41 -12.16 19.04
N GLU A 110 -10.55 -10.92 18.58
CA GLU A 110 -11.06 -10.62 17.24
C GLU A 110 -9.96 -10.77 16.19
N THR A 111 -10.28 -11.33 15.02
CA THR A 111 -9.39 -11.34 13.85
C THR A 111 -9.94 -10.37 12.82
N ILE A 112 -9.21 -9.29 12.56
CA ILE A 112 -9.56 -8.27 11.58
C ILE A 112 -8.78 -8.51 10.30
N LEU A 113 -9.44 -8.36 9.15
CA LEU A 113 -8.77 -8.11 7.89
C LEU A 113 -8.81 -6.60 7.62
N PHE A 114 -7.65 -5.96 7.66
CA PHE A 114 -7.48 -4.59 7.21
C PHE A 114 -7.30 -4.61 5.69
N SER A 115 -8.25 -4.05 4.96
CA SER A 115 -8.16 -3.81 3.52
C SER A 115 -7.70 -2.38 3.34
N ILE A 116 -6.42 -2.18 3.13
CA ILE A 116 -5.75 -0.88 3.15
C ILE A 116 -5.57 -0.39 1.71
N LYS A 117 -5.92 0.85 1.45
CA LYS A 117 -5.72 1.49 0.15
C LYS A 117 -5.12 2.87 0.33
N ASN A 118 -4.08 3.16 -0.44
CA ASN A 118 -3.62 4.52 -0.62
C ASN A 118 -4.47 5.21 -1.69
N THR A 119 -5.29 6.16 -1.25
CA THR A 119 -6.11 7.02 -2.12
C THR A 119 -5.50 8.41 -2.30
N GLY A 120 -4.37 8.66 -1.64
CA GLY A 120 -3.58 9.87 -1.74
C GLY A 120 -2.71 9.94 -2.98
N GLU A 121 -1.99 11.05 -3.11
CA GLU A 121 -1.12 11.34 -4.25
C GLU A 121 0.34 10.98 -3.98
N ILE A 122 0.73 10.82 -2.71
CA ILE A 122 2.08 10.42 -2.30
C ILE A 122 2.07 9.06 -1.62
N GLU A 123 3.26 8.52 -1.40
CA GLU A 123 3.46 7.24 -0.73
C GLU A 123 3.02 7.29 0.74
N HIS A 124 2.40 6.22 1.21
CA HIS A 124 1.93 6.11 2.58
C HIS A 124 2.29 4.76 3.18
N GLU A 125 2.29 4.73 4.51
CA GLU A 125 2.55 3.52 5.28
C GLU A 125 1.42 3.32 6.29
N PHE A 126 1.14 2.06 6.58
CA PHE A 126 0.28 1.64 7.67
C PHE A 126 1.10 0.74 8.60
N VAL A 127 1.35 1.17 9.84
CA VAL A 127 2.03 0.39 10.88
C VAL A 127 1.10 0.23 12.07
N LEU A 128 0.88 -1.01 12.51
CA LEU A 128 0.02 -1.35 13.65
C LEU A 128 0.86 -1.71 14.89
N ASP A 129 0.87 -0.87 15.93
CA ASP A 129 1.59 -1.16 17.16
C ASP A 129 1.07 -0.34 18.37
N THR A 130 1.81 -0.33 19.47
CA THR A 130 1.66 0.58 20.59
C THR A 130 2.19 1.97 20.24
N LEU A 131 1.64 2.99 20.91
CA LEU A 131 2.06 4.38 20.77
C LEU A 131 3.57 4.56 21.00
N GLU A 132 4.11 3.85 21.99
CA GLU A 132 5.53 3.90 22.36
C GLU A 132 6.41 3.32 21.25
N LYS A 133 6.04 2.14 20.71
CA LYS A 133 6.81 1.48 19.66
C LYS A 133 6.79 2.25 18.34
N ASN A 134 5.66 2.80 17.96
CA ASN A 134 5.57 3.65 16.78
C ASN A 134 6.39 4.93 16.94
N HIS A 135 6.43 5.53 18.14
CA HIS A 135 7.27 6.68 18.41
C HIS A 135 8.77 6.34 18.28
N GLU A 136 9.21 5.22 18.88
CA GLU A 136 10.59 4.72 18.76
C GLU A 136 10.95 4.46 17.29
N HIS A 137 10.06 3.79 16.55
CA HIS A 137 10.26 3.47 15.14
C HIS A 137 10.35 4.76 14.30
N LYS A 138 9.46 5.72 14.50
CA LYS A 138 9.52 7.03 13.84
C LYS A 138 10.86 7.74 14.08
N GLU A 139 11.38 7.73 15.30
CA GLU A 139 12.69 8.32 15.61
C GLU A 139 13.83 7.60 14.88
N LEU A 140 13.72 6.29 14.69
CA LEU A 140 14.69 5.50 13.92
C LEU A 140 14.61 5.85 12.43
N MET A 141 13.41 5.94 11.85
CA MET A 141 13.22 6.36 10.45
C MET A 141 13.75 7.78 10.20
N ALA A 142 13.59 8.70 11.15
CA ALA A 142 14.15 10.04 11.04
C ALA A 142 15.70 10.05 10.99
N LYS A 143 16.36 9.07 11.63
CA LYS A 143 17.82 8.91 11.59
C LYS A 143 18.30 8.17 10.34
N PHE A 144 17.48 7.25 9.83
CA PHE A 144 17.81 6.40 8.69
C PHE A 144 16.62 6.33 7.72
N PRO A 145 16.37 7.40 6.94
CA PRO A 145 15.16 7.52 6.12
C PRO A 145 15.08 6.55 4.94
N GLU A 146 16.21 5.96 4.55
CA GLU A 146 16.30 4.95 3.48
C GLU A 146 16.06 3.52 4.00
N MET A 147 15.81 3.32 5.30
CA MET A 147 15.46 1.98 5.80
C MET A 147 14.04 1.62 5.40
N GLU A 148 13.92 0.51 4.69
CA GLU A 148 12.66 -0.16 4.37
C GLU A 148 12.49 -1.36 5.30
N HIS A 149 11.31 -1.51 5.89
CA HIS A 149 10.99 -2.59 6.82
C HIS A 149 9.65 -3.22 6.43
N ASP A 150 9.70 -4.50 6.09
CA ASP A 150 8.55 -5.34 5.78
C ASP A 150 8.24 -6.22 6.99
N ASP A 151 7.57 -5.62 7.98
CA ASP A 151 7.14 -6.32 9.20
C ASP A 151 5.70 -6.84 9.03
N PRO A 152 5.31 -7.93 9.70
CA PRO A 152 3.95 -8.49 9.54
C PRO A 152 2.79 -7.56 9.94
N ASN A 153 3.08 -6.47 10.65
CA ASN A 153 2.16 -5.44 11.10
C ASN A 153 2.30 -4.13 10.31
N SER A 154 3.13 -4.08 9.27
CA SER A 154 3.32 -2.90 8.43
C SER A 154 3.04 -3.19 6.94
N VAL A 155 2.74 -2.13 6.20
CA VAL A 155 2.77 -2.12 4.74
C VAL A 155 3.02 -0.71 4.23
N ARG A 156 3.85 -0.58 3.19
CA ARG A 156 4.11 0.65 2.44
C ARG A 156 3.42 0.57 1.08
N LEU A 157 2.80 1.67 0.66
CA LEU A 157 1.92 1.72 -0.51
C LEU A 157 2.17 3.00 -1.32
N ASP A 158 2.49 2.84 -2.59
CA ASP A 158 2.48 3.93 -3.56
C ASP A 158 1.05 4.45 -3.79
N SER A 159 0.92 5.61 -4.44
CA SER A 159 -0.38 6.19 -4.79
C SER A 159 -1.22 5.20 -5.62
N GLY A 160 -2.46 4.95 -5.18
CA GLY A 160 -3.39 4.03 -5.81
C GLY A 160 -3.20 2.56 -5.46
N GLU A 161 -2.14 2.20 -4.74
CA GLU A 161 -1.91 0.81 -4.32
C GLU A 161 -2.81 0.37 -3.16
N GLN A 162 -2.90 -0.96 -3.00
CA GLN A 162 -3.71 -1.59 -1.97
C GLN A 162 -3.04 -2.86 -1.45
N ALA A 163 -3.23 -3.12 -0.17
CA ALA A 163 -2.75 -4.33 0.49
C ALA A 163 -3.74 -4.79 1.56
N GLU A 164 -3.48 -5.99 2.10
CA GLU A 164 -4.27 -6.54 3.18
C GLU A 164 -3.38 -7.04 4.31
N ILE A 165 -3.74 -6.68 5.54
CA ILE A 165 -3.13 -7.24 6.75
C ILE A 165 -4.22 -8.00 7.52
N VAL A 166 -3.98 -9.28 7.83
CA VAL A 166 -4.86 -10.04 8.72
C VAL A 166 -4.24 -10.05 10.11
N TRP A 167 -4.95 -9.48 11.08
CA TRP A 167 -4.45 -9.30 12.44
C TRP A 167 -5.33 -9.97 13.48
N PHE A 168 -4.72 -10.67 14.43
CA PHE A 168 -5.40 -11.24 15.59
C PHE A 168 -5.03 -10.48 16.87
N PHE A 169 -6.03 -9.83 17.47
CA PHE A 169 -5.84 -9.03 18.69
C PHE A 169 -5.82 -9.92 19.94
N THR A 170 -4.64 -10.27 20.44
CA THR A 170 -4.49 -11.15 21.60
C THR A 170 -4.62 -10.43 22.94
N ASN A 171 -4.33 -9.11 22.97
CA ASN A 171 -4.27 -8.31 24.20
C ASN A 171 -5.29 -7.17 24.18
N ALA A 172 -5.90 -6.90 25.34
CA ALA A 172 -6.77 -5.74 25.52
C ALA A 172 -5.92 -4.53 25.92
N GLY A 173 -6.25 -3.34 25.40
CA GLY A 173 -5.42 -2.16 25.59
C GLY A 173 -5.73 -1.05 24.59
N LYS A 174 -4.85 -0.04 24.59
CA LYS A 174 -4.82 1.03 23.58
C LYS A 174 -3.60 0.81 22.69
N PHE A 175 -3.84 0.90 21.40
CA PHE A 175 -2.86 0.74 20.32
C PHE A 175 -3.14 1.82 19.27
N GLU A 176 -2.35 1.86 18.21
CA GLU A 176 -2.56 2.77 17.11
C GLU A 176 -2.16 2.13 15.77
N PHE A 177 -2.75 2.65 14.70
CA PHE A 177 -2.16 2.58 13.37
C PHE A 177 -1.58 3.95 13.01
N ALA A 178 -0.44 3.97 12.34
CA ALA A 178 0.22 5.21 11.96
C ALA A 178 1.04 5.07 10.67
N CYS A 179 1.31 6.21 10.02
CA CYS A 179 2.33 6.31 8.98
C CYS A 179 3.59 6.92 9.59
N LEU A 180 4.74 6.22 9.48
CA LEU A 180 5.98 6.64 10.13
C LEU A 180 6.99 7.26 9.16
N ILE A 181 6.59 7.43 7.89
CA ILE A 181 7.32 8.24 6.91
C ILE A 181 7.54 9.65 7.51
N PRO A 182 8.78 10.19 7.47
CA PRO A 182 9.11 11.45 8.11
C PRO A 182 8.13 12.58 7.78
N GLY A 183 7.51 13.16 8.81
CA GLY A 183 6.55 14.26 8.70
C GLY A 183 5.08 13.85 8.55
N HIS A 184 4.79 12.59 8.20
CA HIS A 184 3.40 12.14 7.99
C HIS A 184 2.66 12.00 9.32
N TYR A 185 3.29 11.40 10.33
CA TYR A 185 2.75 11.30 11.69
C TYR A 185 2.41 12.69 12.25
N GLU A 186 3.35 13.64 12.17
CA GLU A 186 3.18 15.02 12.65
C GLU A 186 2.07 15.78 11.90
N SER A 187 1.79 15.38 10.64
CA SER A 187 0.71 15.92 9.83
C SER A 187 -0.67 15.32 10.17
N GLY A 188 -0.75 14.46 11.20
CA GLY A 188 -1.99 13.87 11.70
C GLY A 188 -2.26 12.43 11.22
N MET A 189 -1.28 11.78 10.57
CA MET A 189 -1.47 10.48 9.94
C MET A 189 -1.36 9.30 10.92
N HIS A 190 -2.25 9.29 11.91
CA HIS A 190 -2.36 8.24 12.92
C HIS A 190 -3.82 8.07 13.36
N GLY A 191 -4.14 6.92 13.97
CA GLY A 191 -5.45 6.70 14.55
C GLY A 191 -5.47 5.68 15.68
N GLU A 192 -6.40 5.86 16.61
CA GLU A 192 -6.45 5.09 17.85
C GLU A 192 -7.17 3.75 17.66
N ILE A 193 -6.60 2.68 18.20
CA ILE A 193 -7.27 1.39 18.36
C ILE A 193 -7.51 1.14 19.85
N THR A 194 -8.76 0.92 20.21
CA THR A 194 -9.14 0.41 21.54
C THR A 194 -9.55 -1.05 21.47
N VAL A 195 -8.77 -1.94 22.10
CA VAL A 195 -9.12 -3.36 22.24
C VAL A 195 -9.82 -3.59 23.57
N LYS A 196 -11.13 -3.87 23.53
CA LYS A 196 -11.96 -4.14 24.71
C LYS A 196 -11.75 -5.57 25.21
N LYS A 197 -11.76 -5.75 26.54
CA LYS A 197 -11.82 -7.08 27.17
C LYS A 197 -13.15 -7.76 26.84
N ASN A 198 -13.13 -9.08 26.65
CA ASN A 198 -14.36 -9.88 26.62
C ASN A 198 -14.88 -10.02 28.04
N ILE A 199 -15.93 -9.26 28.39
CA ILE A 199 -16.64 -9.43 29.65
C ILE A 199 -17.62 -10.58 29.45
N ARG A 200 -17.32 -11.77 30.00
CA ARG A 200 -18.35 -12.78 30.23
C ARG A 200 -19.16 -12.35 31.46
N PRO A 201 -20.51 -12.36 31.41
CA PRO A 201 -21.31 -12.14 32.61
C PRO A 201 -20.94 -13.19 33.66
N SER A 202 -20.71 -12.78 34.90
CA SER A 202 -20.58 -13.73 36.01
C SER A 202 -21.91 -14.46 36.17
N SER A 203 -21.88 -15.77 35.97
CA SER A 203 -22.97 -16.72 36.28
C SER A 203 -23.33 -16.69 37.76
#